data_AF-A0A2V7KCK4-F1
#
_entry.id   AF-A0A2V7KCK4-F1
#
_cell.length_a   1.000
_cell.length_b   1.000
_cell.length_c   1.000
_cell.angle_alpha   90.00
_cell.angle_beta   90.00
_cell.angle_gamma   90.00
#
_symmetry.space_group_name_H-M   'P 1'
#
loop_
_entity.id
_entity.type
_entity.pdbx_description
1 polymer ?
#
loop_
_entity_poly.entity_id
_entity_poly.type
_entity_poly.pdbx_seq_one_letter_code
_entity_poly.pdbx_strand_id
1 'polypeptide(L)'
;VSLGLRRESIGGLSCENVPHVLRSLATAARLTLHVEVIKGDNDHHRAEAAFKAVALALRQAVQITPFDDVPSTKGTLGKPRE
;
A
#
# COMPACT_ATOMS: atom_id res chain seq x y z
N VAL A 1 4.36 -5.86 4.20
CA VAL A 1 4.91 -5.53 2.87
C VAL A 1 6.05 -6.50 2.60
N SER A 2 5.84 -7.43 1.66
CA SER A 2 6.72 -8.55 1.36
C SER A 2 6.95 -8.61 -0.16
N LEU A 3 8.00 -7.94 -0.65
CA LEU A 3 8.24 -7.78 -2.09
C LEU A 3 9.30 -8.76 -2.66
N GLY A 4 10.12 -9.33 -1.76
CA GLY A 4 11.17 -10.29 -2.10
C GLY A 4 12.25 -9.74 -3.05
N LEU A 5 12.50 -8.42 -3.06
CA LEU A 5 13.53 -7.81 -3.90
C LEU A 5 14.91 -8.35 -3.54
N ARG A 6 15.75 -8.65 -4.54
CA ARG A 6 17.05 -9.32 -4.37
C ARG A 6 18.25 -8.41 -4.67
N ARG A 7 18.09 -7.46 -5.58
CA ARG A 7 19.10 -6.47 -5.97
C ARG A 7 19.29 -5.42 -4.88
N GLU A 8 20.45 -4.80 -4.87
CA GLU A 8 20.73 -3.63 -4.01
C GLU A 8 19.98 -2.38 -4.47
N SER A 9 19.85 -2.19 -5.79
CA SER A 9 19.19 -1.01 -6.36
C SER A 9 18.45 -1.31 -7.68
N ILE A 10 17.45 -0.48 -7.97
CA ILE A 10 16.76 -0.37 -9.25
C ILE A 10 17.00 1.06 -9.77
N GLY A 11 17.93 1.22 -10.71
CA GLY A 11 18.37 2.55 -11.15
C GLY A 11 19.00 3.31 -9.99
N GLY A 12 18.53 4.53 -9.72
CA GLY A 12 18.98 5.37 -8.59
C GLY A 12 18.29 5.10 -7.26
N LEU A 13 17.39 4.10 -7.16
CA LEU A 13 16.63 3.79 -5.95
C LEU A 13 17.17 2.54 -5.25
N SER A 14 17.59 2.66 -3.99
CA SER A 14 17.90 1.50 -3.13
C SER A 14 16.65 0.62 -2.95
N CYS A 15 16.78 -0.69 -3.16
CA CYS A 15 15.66 -1.63 -3.09
C CYS A 15 15.01 -1.68 -1.70
N GLU A 16 15.75 -1.41 -0.62
CA GLU A 16 15.21 -1.37 0.73
C GLU A 16 14.19 -0.23 0.93
N ASN A 17 14.32 0.84 0.14
CA ASN A 17 13.41 1.99 0.18
C ASN A 17 12.05 1.68 -0.43
N VAL A 18 11.95 0.69 -1.33
CA VAL A 18 10.68 0.31 -1.96
C VAL A 18 9.65 -0.14 -0.91
N PRO A 19 9.91 -1.14 -0.06
CA PRO A 19 8.97 -1.49 1.00
C PRO A 19 8.90 -0.43 2.10
N HIS A 20 9.95 0.39 2.30
CA HIS A 20 9.91 1.51 3.25
C HIS A 20 8.87 2.56 2.85
N VAL A 21 8.83 2.97 1.58
CA VAL A 21 7.83 3.92 1.06
C VAL A 21 6.41 3.44 1.32
N LEU A 22 6.13 2.15 1.06
CA LEU A 22 4.79 1.58 1.30
C LEU A 22 4.41 1.55 2.78
N ARG A 23 5.39 1.27 3.67
CA ARG A 23 5.18 1.35 5.12
C ARG A 23 4.94 2.79 5.58
N SER A 24 5.75 3.74 5.13
CA SER A 24 5.60 5.16 5.44
C SER A 24 4.26 5.70 4.96
N LEU A 25 3.84 5.33 3.74
CA LEU A 25 2.53 5.69 3.20
C LEU A 25 1.40 5.19 4.10
N ALA A 26 1.42 3.90 4.47
CA ALA A 26 0.38 3.30 5.32
C ALA A 26 0.27 4.01 6.68
N THR A 27 1.41 4.27 7.32
CA THR A 27 1.47 4.97 8.61
C THR A 27 0.96 6.41 8.49
N ALA A 28 1.45 7.18 7.51
CA ALA A 28 1.08 8.58 7.35
C ALA A 28 -0.39 8.77 6.95
N ALA A 29 -0.91 7.89 6.10
CA ALA A 29 -2.32 7.89 5.70
C ALA A 29 -3.25 7.26 6.75
N ARG A 30 -2.70 6.69 7.84
CA ARG A 30 -3.45 5.97 8.88
C ARG A 30 -4.35 4.87 8.32
N LEU A 31 -3.81 4.08 7.39
CA LEU A 31 -4.49 2.93 6.79
C LEU A 31 -3.73 1.64 7.09
N THR A 32 -4.44 0.52 7.02
CA THR A 32 -3.82 -0.81 7.07
C THR A 32 -3.49 -1.25 5.66
N LEU A 33 -2.21 -1.57 5.38
CA LEU A 33 -1.74 -1.94 4.05
C LEU A 33 -0.98 -3.27 4.06
N HIS A 34 -1.49 -4.24 3.30
CA HIS A 34 -0.81 -5.49 3.01
C HIS A 34 -0.42 -5.51 1.53
N VAL A 35 0.85 -5.79 1.25
CA VAL A 35 1.37 -5.88 -0.11
C VAL A 35 2.30 -7.07 -0.17
N GLU A 36 2.07 -7.96 -1.12
CA GLU A 36 2.87 -9.15 -1.35
C GLU A 36 3.10 -9.32 -2.85
N VAL A 37 4.35 -9.59 -3.23
CA VAL A 37 4.68 -10.03 -4.57
C VAL A 37 4.72 -11.56 -4.55
N ILE A 38 3.69 -12.18 -5.12
CA ILE A 38 3.51 -13.64 -5.10
C ILE A 38 4.65 -14.36 -5.84
N LYS A 39 5.08 -13.81 -6.99
CA LYS A 39 6.16 -14.36 -7.83
C LYS A 39 6.73 -13.32 -8.79
N GLY A 40 7.90 -13.63 -9.35
CA GLY A 40 8.57 -12.86 -10.40
C GLY A 40 10.09 -12.96 -10.27
N ASP A 41 10.85 -12.69 -11.32
CA ASP A 41 12.33 -12.80 -11.26
C ASP A 41 13.06 -11.45 -11.35
N ASN A 42 12.39 -10.45 -11.94
CA ASN A 42 12.96 -9.13 -12.15
C ASN A 42 12.44 -8.14 -11.08
N ASP A 43 13.35 -7.56 -10.29
CA ASP A 43 12.97 -6.66 -9.19
C ASP A 43 12.30 -5.35 -9.65
N HIS A 44 12.59 -4.85 -10.85
CA HIS A 44 11.86 -3.71 -11.41
C HIS A 44 10.39 -4.09 -11.60
N HIS A 45 10.11 -5.23 -12.23
CA HIS A 45 8.75 -5.71 -12.41
C HIS A 45 8.07 -6.03 -11.07
N ARG A 46 8.78 -6.59 -10.09
CA ARG A 46 8.24 -6.85 -8.74
C ARG A 46 7.83 -5.54 -8.05
N ALA A 47 8.69 -4.53 -8.06
CA ALA A 47 8.40 -3.23 -7.48
C ALA A 47 7.22 -2.56 -8.21
N GLU A 48 7.25 -2.51 -9.55
CA GLU A 48 6.19 -1.91 -10.36
C GLU A 48 4.84 -2.61 -10.16
N ALA A 49 4.81 -3.95 -10.12
CA ALA A 49 3.61 -4.72 -9.85
C ALA A 49 3.03 -4.40 -8.46
N ALA A 50 3.88 -4.25 -7.44
CA ALA A 50 3.46 -3.86 -6.11
C ALA A 50 2.80 -2.46 -6.11
N PHE A 51 3.40 -1.47 -6.76
CA PHE A 51 2.81 -0.13 -6.85
C PHE A 51 1.49 -0.12 -7.64
N LYS A 52 1.42 -0.84 -8.76
CA LYS A 52 0.18 -0.96 -9.56
C LYS A 52 -0.95 -1.62 -8.75
N ALA A 53 -0.65 -2.68 -8.02
CA ALA A 53 -1.62 -3.36 -7.16
C ALA A 53 -2.13 -2.42 -6.05
N VAL A 54 -1.22 -1.68 -5.40
CA VAL A 54 -1.59 -0.68 -4.38
C VAL A 54 -2.47 0.42 -4.98
N ALA A 55 -2.14 0.93 -6.17
CA ALA A 55 -2.94 1.95 -6.84
C ALA A 55 -4.38 1.47 -7.13
N LEU A 56 -4.55 0.24 -7.61
CA LEU A 56 -5.86 -0.35 -7.85
C LEU A 56 -6.64 -0.56 -6.55
N ALA A 57 -5.99 -1.10 -5.51
CA ALA A 57 -6.63 -1.32 -4.22
C ALA A 57 -7.07 -0.01 -3.55
N LEU A 58 -6.22 1.02 -3.59
CA LEU A 58 -6.57 2.34 -3.07
C LEU A 58 -7.71 2.97 -3.86
N ARG A 59 -7.69 2.90 -5.21
CA ARG A 59 -8.77 3.39 -6.06
C ARG A 59 -10.12 2.79 -5.66
N GLN A 60 -10.16 1.48 -5.40
CA GLN A 60 -11.36 0.81 -4.93
C GLN A 60 -11.76 1.26 -3.52
N ALA A 61 -10.80 1.34 -2.59
CA ALA A 61 -11.06 1.67 -1.19
C ALA A 61 -11.56 3.11 -0.97
N VAL A 62 -11.16 4.07 -1.82
CA VAL A 62 -11.57 5.48 -1.69
C VAL A 62 -12.80 5.84 -2.53
N GLN A 63 -13.41 4.86 -3.21
CA GLN A 63 -14.55 5.12 -4.08
C GLN A 63 -15.76 5.60 -3.25
N ILE A 64 -16.42 6.66 -3.71
CA ILE A 64 -17.65 7.15 -3.08
C ILE A 64 -18.76 6.10 -3.25
N THR A 65 -19.33 5.66 -2.14
CA THR A 65 -20.48 4.77 -2.08
C THR A 65 -21.77 5.55 -1.90
N PRO A 66 -22.95 5.01 -2.29
CA PRO A 66 -24.23 5.67 -2.06
C PRO A 66 -24.72 5.62 -0.61
N PHE A 67 -23.96 4.99 0.30
CA PHE A 67 -24.27 4.93 1.72
C PHE A 67 -23.65 6.14 2.44
N ASP A 68 -24.44 6.81 3.28
CA ASP A 68 -24.01 7.96 4.09
C ASP A 68 -23.43 7.57 5.46
N ASP A 69 -23.42 6.27 5.78
CA ASP A 69 -22.93 5.77 7.07
C ASP A 69 -21.44 5.44 7.08
N VAL A 70 -20.83 5.55 8.26
CA VAL A 70 -19.45 5.12 8.50
C VAL A 70 -19.37 3.59 8.40
N PRO A 71 -18.53 2.99 7.53
CA PRO A 71 -18.44 1.54 7.36
C PRO A 71 -17.65 0.89 8.50
N SER A 72 -18.22 0.92 9.71
CA SER A 72 -17.62 0.40 10.95
C SER A 72 -18.73 0.05 11.94
N THR A 73 -18.71 -1.15 12.51
CA THR A 73 -19.64 -1.56 13.57
C THR A 73 -19.47 -0.75 14.86
N LYS A 74 -18.33 -0.07 15.02
CA LYS A 74 -18.08 0.88 16.11
C LYS A 74 -18.69 2.27 15.82
N GLY A 75 -19.26 2.48 14.64
CA GLY A 75 -19.81 3.78 14.20
C GLY A 75 -18.76 4.86 13.95
N THR A 76 -17.47 4.51 14.00
CA THR A 76 -16.35 5.46 13.84
C THR A 76 -15.18 4.81 13.10
N LEU A 77 -14.44 5.60 12.33
CA LEU A 77 -13.15 5.26 11.73
C LEU A 77 -12.13 6.32 12.16
N GLY A 78 -11.12 5.91 12.93
CA GLY A 78 -10.17 6.83 13.58
C GLY A 78 -10.60 7.28 14.98
N LYS A 79 -9.80 8.15 15.61
CA LYS A 79 -10.22 8.82 16.85
C LYS A 79 -11.23 9.93 16.52
N PRO A 80 -12.23 10.19 17.39
CA PRO A 80 -13.00 11.43 17.31
C PRO A 80 -12.04 12.62 17.23
N ARG A 81 -12.35 13.62 16.42
CA ARG A 81 -11.61 14.89 16.45
C ARG A 81 -11.83 15.48 17.85
N GLU A 82 -10.74 15.64 18.60
CA GLU A 82 -10.67 16.60 19.70
C GLU A 82 -10.42 17.99 19.11
#